data_AF-S8DES9-F1
#
_entry.id   AF-S8DES9-F1
#
_cell.length_a   1.000
_cell.length_b   1.000
_cell.length_c   1.000
_cell.angle_alpha   90.00
_cell.angle_beta   90.00
_cell.angle_gamma   90.00
#
_symmetry.space_group_name_H-M   'P 1'
#
loop_
_entity.id
_entity.type
_entity.pdbx_description
1 polymer ?
#
loop_
_entity_poly.entity_id
_entity_poly.type
_entity_poly.pdbx_seq_one_letter_code
_entity_poly.pdbx_strand_id
1 'polypeptide(L)'
;SSRQRPKVPGLQRSVEVLKSELLNFISEHGQEGFMPMRKQLRKHGRVDIEKAITSMGGFRKIASLMNLSLAYKQRKPKGYWDDLENLQEEISRFQRNWGMDLSLMPSRKSFERAGRYDIARALEKWGGLHEVSRLLSLKVR
;
A
#
# COMPACT_ATOMS: atom_id res chain seq x y z
N SER A 1 -13.58 9.05 -19.29
CA SER A 1 -14.39 10.16 -18.78
C SER A 1 -13.87 10.57 -17.41
N SER A 2 -12.97 11.56 -17.36
CA SER A 2 -12.37 12.05 -16.12
C SER A 2 -13.33 13.03 -15.44
N ARG A 3 -14.23 12.50 -14.60
CA ARG A 3 -15.00 13.34 -13.67
C ARG A 3 -14.00 14.08 -12.79
N GLN A 4 -13.80 15.38 -13.03
CA GLN A 4 -12.99 16.21 -12.14
C GLN A 4 -13.68 16.21 -10.78
N ARG A 5 -13.04 15.59 -9.79
CA ARG A 5 -13.49 15.69 -8.40
C ARG A 5 -13.46 17.17 -7.99
N PRO A 6 -14.47 17.64 -7.24
CA PRO A 6 -14.49 19.01 -6.73
C PRO A 6 -13.22 19.27 -5.89
N LYS A 7 -12.67 20.48 -6.03
CA LYS A 7 -11.48 20.89 -5.27
C LYS A 7 -11.83 20.98 -3.79
N VAL A 8 -11.03 20.37 -2.93
CA VAL A 8 -11.15 20.53 -1.48
C VAL A 8 -10.55 21.90 -1.08
N PRO A 9 -11.35 22.84 -0.55
CA PRO A 9 -10.85 24.15 -0.14
C PRO A 9 -9.76 24.02 0.93
N GLY A 10 -8.69 24.79 0.81
CA GLY A 10 -7.62 24.82 1.82
C GLY A 10 -6.68 23.60 1.83
N LEU A 11 -6.90 22.55 1.02
CA LEU A 11 -6.13 21.30 1.07
C LEU A 11 -4.60 21.49 0.94
N GLN A 12 -4.14 22.45 0.14
CA GLN A 12 -2.70 22.71 -0.05
C GLN A 12 -2.12 23.71 0.97
N ARG A 13 -2.97 24.36 1.78
CA ARG A 13 -2.58 25.48 2.67
C ARG A 13 -2.81 25.18 4.15
N SER A 14 -3.78 24.32 4.49
CA SER A 14 -4.06 23.89 5.87
C SER A 14 -3.65 22.44 6.06
N VAL A 15 -2.80 22.21 7.06
CA VAL A 15 -2.31 20.87 7.38
C VAL A 15 -3.42 20.02 8.00
N GLU A 16 -4.38 20.64 8.67
CA GLU A 16 -5.56 20.02 9.27
C GLU A 16 -6.49 19.46 8.19
N VAL A 17 -6.75 20.24 7.13
CA VAL A 17 -7.53 19.78 5.96
C VAL A 17 -6.81 18.62 5.28
N LEU A 18 -5.50 18.72 5.08
CA LEU A 18 -4.71 17.62 4.53
C LEU A 18 -4.76 16.36 5.39
N LYS A 19 -4.64 16.50 6.72
CA LYS A 19 -4.72 15.38 7.66
C LYS A 19 -6.07 14.66 7.56
N SER A 20 -7.17 15.42 7.56
CA SER A 20 -8.52 14.86 7.44
C SER A 20 -8.71 14.09 6.13
N GLU A 21 -8.35 14.70 5.00
CA GLU A 21 -8.43 14.05 3.68
C GLU A 21 -7.54 12.81 3.57
N LEU A 22 -6.37 12.82 4.20
CA LEU A 22 -5.47 11.68 4.20
C LEU A 22 -6.01 10.53 5.06
N LEU A 23 -6.60 10.82 6.23
CA LEU A 23 -7.23 9.80 7.09
C LEU A 23 -8.42 9.16 6.37
N ASN A 24 -9.27 9.95 5.72
CA ASN A 24 -10.38 9.44 4.91
C ASN A 24 -9.86 8.51 3.81
N PHE A 25 -8.80 8.93 3.09
CA PHE A 25 -8.18 8.10 2.08
C PHE A 25 -7.61 6.79 2.65
N ILE A 26 -6.95 6.84 3.81
CA ILE A 26 -6.38 5.66 4.47
C ILE A 26 -7.48 4.68 4.85
N SER A 27 -8.58 5.17 5.42
CA SER A 27 -9.73 4.35 5.81
C SER A 27 -10.37 3.65 4.61
N GLU A 28 -10.57 4.37 3.49
CA GLU A 28 -11.24 3.82 2.31
C GLU A 28 -10.36 2.91 1.46
N HIS A 29 -9.06 3.21 1.36
CA HIS A 29 -8.18 2.67 0.32
C HIS A 29 -6.80 2.26 0.81
N GLY A 30 -6.43 2.61 2.04
CA GLY A 30 -5.11 2.39 2.60
C GLY A 30 -5.09 1.31 3.69
N GLN A 31 -4.14 1.48 4.61
CA GLN A 31 -3.99 0.66 5.81
C GLN A 31 -3.77 1.62 6.98
N GLU A 32 -4.52 1.41 8.06
CA GLU A 32 -4.41 2.23 9.26
C GLU A 32 -2.97 2.26 9.81
N GLY A 33 -2.52 3.44 10.24
CA GLY A 33 -1.15 3.65 10.72
C GLY A 33 -0.08 3.74 9.64
N PHE A 34 -0.43 3.63 8.35
CA PHE A 34 0.52 3.70 7.25
C PHE A 34 0.27 4.88 6.30
N MET A 35 1.36 5.54 5.92
CA MET A 35 1.36 6.62 4.93
C MET A 35 1.06 6.05 3.53
N PRO A 36 0.03 6.55 2.82
CA PRO A 36 -0.24 6.18 1.45
C PRO A 36 0.93 6.48 0.52
N MET A 37 1.20 5.59 -0.44
CA MET A 37 2.17 5.85 -1.48
C MET A 37 1.61 6.76 -2.58
N ARG A 38 2.50 7.52 -3.22
CA ARG A 38 2.19 8.31 -4.41
C ARG A 38 1.41 7.53 -5.47
N LYS A 39 1.79 6.27 -5.74
CA LYS A 39 1.09 5.40 -6.70
C LYS A 39 -0.36 5.10 -6.31
N GLN A 40 -0.63 4.90 -5.01
CA GLN A 40 -2.00 4.67 -4.52
C GLN A 40 -2.85 5.92 -4.69
N LEU A 41 -2.34 7.10 -4.31
CA LEU A 41 -3.04 8.37 -4.50
C LEU A 41 -3.41 8.59 -5.98
N ARG A 42 -2.46 8.41 -6.89
CA ARG A 42 -2.70 8.54 -8.34
C ARG A 42 -3.71 7.53 -8.87
N LYS A 43 -3.61 6.26 -8.47
CA LYS A 43 -4.54 5.19 -8.88
C LYS A 43 -5.98 5.52 -8.52
N HIS A 44 -6.20 6.21 -7.40
CA HIS A 44 -7.51 6.62 -6.91
C HIS A 44 -7.86 8.08 -7.27
N GLY A 45 -7.12 8.69 -8.20
CA GLY A 45 -7.38 10.06 -8.66
C GLY A 45 -7.10 11.16 -7.62
N ARG A 46 -6.50 10.84 -6.48
CA ARG A 46 -6.13 11.79 -5.40
C ARG A 46 -4.82 12.51 -5.66
N VAL A 47 -4.64 13.02 -6.87
CA VAL A 47 -3.46 13.82 -7.25
C VAL A 47 -3.42 15.15 -6.48
N ASP A 48 -4.59 15.63 -6.03
CA ASP A 48 -4.76 16.77 -5.14
C ASP A 48 -4.06 16.56 -3.79
N ILE A 49 -4.24 15.41 -3.14
CA ILE A 49 -3.55 15.03 -1.89
C ILE A 49 -2.03 14.92 -2.15
N GLU A 50 -1.61 14.27 -3.24
CA GLU A 50 -0.19 14.15 -3.58
C GLU A 50 0.47 15.54 -3.69
N LYS A 51 -0.19 16.48 -4.38
CA LYS A 51 0.30 17.85 -4.55
C LYS A 51 0.35 18.58 -3.20
N ALA A 52 -0.67 18.44 -2.37
CA ALA A 52 -0.71 19.04 -1.03
C ALA A 52 0.42 18.51 -0.13
N ILE A 53 0.61 17.19 -0.08
CA ILE A 53 1.73 16.57 0.64
C ILE A 53 3.06 17.15 0.16
N THR A 54 3.25 17.25 -1.16
CA THR A 54 4.50 17.76 -1.75
C THR A 54 4.73 19.23 -1.39
N SER A 55 3.69 20.06 -1.50
CA SER A 55 3.71 21.48 -1.12
C SER A 55 4.05 21.68 0.36
N MET A 56 3.64 20.77 1.23
CA MET A 56 3.81 20.86 2.68
C MET A 56 5.08 20.18 3.22
N GLY A 57 6.07 19.91 2.36
CA GLY A 57 7.37 19.36 2.73
C GLY A 57 7.50 17.85 2.57
N GLY A 58 6.58 17.22 1.84
CA GLY A 58 6.68 15.86 1.35
C GLY A 58 6.19 14.77 2.29
N PHE A 59 6.13 13.53 1.76
CA PHE A 59 5.53 12.37 2.43
C PHE A 59 6.16 12.07 3.79
N ARG A 60 7.48 12.22 3.93
CA ARG A 60 8.18 11.94 5.19
C ARG A 60 7.76 12.90 6.31
N LYS A 61 7.66 14.19 6.00
CA LYS A 61 7.26 15.20 6.98
C LYS A 61 5.83 14.99 7.43
N ILE A 62 4.89 14.80 6.48
CA ILE A 62 3.48 14.56 6.80
C ILE A 62 3.30 13.26 7.59
N ALA A 63 4.00 12.19 7.21
CA ALA A 63 3.95 10.92 7.95
C ALA A 63 4.39 11.11 9.41
N SER A 64 5.50 11.82 9.65
CA SER A 64 5.96 12.14 11.00
C SER A 64 4.94 12.96 11.80
N LEU A 65 4.27 13.92 11.16
CA LEU A 65 3.25 14.78 11.80
C LEU A 65 1.96 14.04 12.16
N MET A 66 1.71 12.90 11.54
CA MET A 66 0.50 12.08 11.73
C MET A 66 0.81 10.76 12.44
N ASN A 67 2.04 10.56 12.89
CA ASN A 67 2.52 9.28 13.42
C ASN A 67 2.23 8.10 12.47
N LEU A 68 2.30 8.34 11.17
CA LEU A 68 2.13 7.31 10.15
C LEU A 68 3.49 6.70 9.83
N SER A 69 3.53 5.38 9.77
CA SER A 69 4.68 4.68 9.23
C SER A 69 4.74 4.90 7.72
N LEU A 70 5.87 5.39 7.21
CA LEU A 70 6.15 5.30 5.78
C LEU A 70 6.28 3.81 5.47
N ALA A 71 5.20 3.23 4.98
CA ALA A 71 5.07 1.79 4.89
C ALA A 71 6.32 1.12 4.30
N TYR A 72 6.75 0.04 4.96
CA TYR A 72 7.71 -0.95 4.47
C TYR A 72 9.18 -0.49 4.36
N LYS A 73 9.59 0.51 5.17
CA LYS A 73 10.95 1.08 5.19
C LYS A 73 12.02 0.34 6.00
N GLN A 74 11.68 -0.72 6.75
CA GLN A 74 12.71 -1.71 7.08
C GLN A 74 13.04 -2.39 5.75
N ARG A 75 14.02 -1.83 5.02
CA ARG A 75 14.56 -2.48 3.82
C ARG A 75 14.96 -3.86 4.29
N LYS A 76 14.21 -4.86 3.82
CA LYS A 76 14.57 -6.24 4.05
C LYS A 76 16.00 -6.43 3.55
N PRO A 77 16.83 -7.21 4.26
CA PRO A 77 18.22 -7.40 3.88
C PRO A 77 18.30 -7.92 2.44
N LYS A 78 19.45 -7.68 1.79
CA LYS A 78 19.70 -8.25 0.46
C LYS A 78 19.54 -9.77 0.55
N GLY A 79 18.82 -10.37 -0.39
CA GLY A 79 18.51 -11.80 -0.36
C GLY A 79 17.18 -12.17 0.32
N TYR A 80 16.54 -11.28 1.08
CA TYR A 80 15.32 -11.63 1.82
C TYR A 80 14.19 -12.15 0.93
N TRP A 81 13.99 -11.54 -0.24
CA TRP A 81 12.96 -11.96 -1.20
C TRP A 81 13.40 -13.13 -2.10
N ASP A 82 14.66 -13.56 -2.00
CA ASP A 82 15.19 -14.77 -2.64
C ASP A 82 14.88 -16.04 -1.83
N ASP A 83 14.23 -15.90 -0.68
CA ASP A 83 13.84 -16.99 0.20
C ASP A 83 12.32 -17.16 0.18
N LEU A 84 11.88 -18.37 -0.18
CA LEU A 84 10.46 -18.71 -0.32
C LEU A 84 9.74 -18.68 1.03
N GLU A 85 10.43 -19.02 2.12
CA GLU A 85 9.84 -19.03 3.46
C GLU A 85 9.52 -17.61 3.92
N ASN A 86 10.43 -16.66 3.66
CA ASN A 86 10.19 -15.24 3.90
C ASN A 86 9.01 -14.70 3.09
N LEU A 87 8.86 -15.14 1.82
CA LEU A 87 7.73 -14.77 0.99
C LEU A 87 6.42 -15.36 1.52
N GLN A 88 6.43 -16.63 1.91
CA GLN A 88 5.28 -17.32 2.52
C GLN A 88 4.85 -16.63 3.82
N GLU A 89 5.79 -16.24 4.67
CA GLU A 89 5.47 -15.55 5.92
C GLU A 89 4.84 -14.17 5.65
N GLU A 90 5.36 -13.42 4.69
CA GLU A 90 4.80 -12.12 4.30
C GLU A 90 3.40 -12.24 3.70
N ILE A 91 3.13 -13.29 2.91
CA ILE A 91 1.78 -13.62 2.40
C ILE A 91 0.86 -14.02 3.56
N SER A 92 1.33 -14.86 4.50
CA SER A 92 0.56 -15.29 5.67
C SER A 92 0.19 -14.13 6.58
N ARG A 93 1.14 -13.23 6.86
CA ARG A 93 0.90 -11.99 7.61
C ARG A 93 -0.09 -11.09 6.89
N PHE A 94 0.03 -10.96 5.57
CA PHE A 94 -0.92 -10.21 4.77
C PHE A 94 -2.34 -10.77 4.91
N GLN A 95 -2.51 -12.08 4.74
CA GLN A 95 -3.81 -12.75 4.87
C GLN A 95 -4.42 -12.51 6.25
N ARG A 96 -3.66 -12.71 7.34
CA ARG A 96 -4.13 -12.46 8.72
C ARG A 96 -4.58 -11.02 8.93
N ASN A 97 -3.77 -10.05 8.50
CA ASN A 97 -4.07 -8.63 8.67
C ASN A 97 -5.29 -8.17 7.87
N TRP A 98 -5.61 -8.86 6.77
CA TRP A 98 -6.74 -8.54 5.90
C TRP A 98 -7.94 -9.48 6.13
N GLY A 99 -7.92 -10.32 7.18
CA GLY A 99 -9.00 -11.26 7.48
C GLY A 99 -9.28 -12.25 6.35
N MET A 100 -8.26 -12.60 5.57
CA MET A 100 -8.38 -13.55 4.45
C MET A 100 -8.21 -14.99 4.92
N ASP A 101 -8.85 -15.92 4.23
CA ASP A 101 -8.59 -17.35 4.37
C ASP A 101 -7.12 -17.67 4.03
N LEU A 102 -6.44 -18.32 4.97
CA LEU A 102 -5.02 -18.67 4.86
C LEU A 102 -4.74 -19.67 3.74
N SER A 103 -5.74 -20.43 3.31
CA SER A 103 -5.63 -21.37 2.19
C SER A 103 -5.74 -20.71 0.80
N LEU A 104 -6.11 -19.43 0.73
CA LEU A 104 -6.34 -18.72 -0.53
C LEU A 104 -5.18 -17.79 -0.89
N MET A 105 -4.71 -17.89 -2.13
CA MET A 105 -3.67 -17.00 -2.65
C MET A 105 -4.23 -15.58 -2.87
N PRO A 106 -3.70 -14.54 -2.19
CA PRO A 106 -4.13 -13.18 -2.45
C PRO A 106 -3.73 -12.75 -3.86
N SER A 107 -4.65 -12.14 -4.59
CA SER A 107 -4.37 -11.64 -5.94
C SER A 107 -3.29 -10.55 -5.91
N ARG A 108 -2.54 -10.40 -7.00
CA ARG A 108 -1.63 -9.26 -7.19
C ARG A 108 -2.32 -7.92 -6.90
N LYS A 109 -3.56 -7.76 -7.39
CA LYS A 109 -4.37 -6.54 -7.16
C LYS A 109 -4.65 -6.31 -5.67
N SER A 110 -4.80 -7.36 -4.87
CA SER A 110 -5.01 -7.26 -3.42
C SER A 110 -3.77 -6.67 -2.74
N PHE A 111 -2.59 -7.22 -3.02
CA PHE A 111 -1.33 -6.67 -2.51
C PHE A 111 -1.13 -5.21 -2.94
N GLU A 112 -1.37 -4.89 -4.22
CA GLU A 112 -1.21 -3.52 -4.70
C GLU A 112 -2.20 -2.52 -4.09
N ARG A 113 -3.45 -2.93 -3.84
CA ARG A 113 -4.45 -2.10 -3.15
C ARG A 113 -3.98 -1.80 -1.73
N ALA A 114 -3.51 -2.82 -1.03
CA ALA A 114 -2.97 -2.71 0.31
C ALA A 114 -1.58 -2.05 0.39
N GLY A 115 -0.99 -1.65 -0.74
CA GLY A 115 0.33 -1.05 -0.77
C GLY A 115 1.51 -2.03 -0.62
N ARG A 116 1.26 -3.34 -0.62
CA ARG A 116 2.28 -4.40 -0.61
C ARG A 116 2.89 -4.67 -1.98
N TYR A 117 3.39 -3.61 -2.63
CA TYR A 117 4.10 -3.76 -3.92
C TYR A 117 5.42 -4.52 -3.79
N ASP A 118 5.97 -4.60 -2.58
CA ASP A 118 7.11 -5.44 -2.23
C ASP A 118 6.77 -6.93 -2.43
N ILE A 119 5.68 -7.42 -1.82
CA ILE A 119 5.20 -8.80 -2.04
C ILE A 119 4.86 -9.00 -3.52
N ALA A 120 4.09 -8.09 -4.12
CA ALA A 120 3.69 -8.23 -5.52
C ALA A 120 4.88 -8.33 -6.49
N ARG A 121 6.01 -7.67 -6.19
CA ARG A 121 7.26 -7.79 -6.96
C ARG A 121 8.02 -9.07 -6.64
N ALA A 122 8.03 -9.49 -5.38
CA ALA A 122 8.65 -10.74 -4.98
C ALA A 122 7.97 -11.95 -5.67
N LEU A 123 6.64 -11.91 -5.86
CA LEU A 123 5.95 -12.95 -6.64
C LEU A 123 6.52 -13.11 -8.05
N GLU A 124 6.74 -12.02 -8.77
CA GLU A 124 7.28 -12.06 -10.15
C GLU A 124 8.68 -12.69 -10.20
N LYS A 125 9.47 -12.51 -9.15
CA LYS A 125 10.79 -13.13 -9.02
C LYS A 125 10.72 -14.65 -8.92
N TRP A 126 9.65 -15.17 -8.34
CA TRP A 126 9.38 -16.60 -8.16
C TRP A 126 8.51 -17.20 -9.25
N GLY A 127 8.47 -16.60 -10.45
CA GLY A 127 7.67 -17.10 -11.58
C GLY A 127 6.20 -16.65 -11.57
N GLY A 128 5.84 -15.71 -10.69
CA GLY A 128 4.54 -15.08 -10.65
C GLY A 128 3.54 -15.77 -9.70
N LEU A 129 2.31 -15.24 -9.69
CA LEU A 129 1.29 -15.62 -8.71
C LEU A 129 0.91 -17.11 -8.75
N HIS A 130 0.74 -17.67 -9.95
CA HIS A 130 0.33 -19.07 -10.10
C HIS A 130 1.42 -20.04 -9.64
N GLU A 131 2.68 -19.73 -9.94
CA GLU A 131 3.81 -20.57 -9.54
C GLU A 131 3.99 -20.54 -8.01
N VAL A 132 3.95 -19.35 -7.41
CA VAL A 132 3.98 -19.23 -5.94
C VAL A 132 2.78 -19.93 -5.29
N SER A 133 1.59 -19.86 -5.88
CA SER A 133 0.42 -20.60 -5.39
C SER A 133 0.64 -22.11 -5.38
N ARG A 134 1.28 -22.64 -6.43
CA ARG A 134 1.64 -24.07 -6.56
C ARG A 134 2.69 -24.45 -5.51
N LEU A 135 3.75 -23.65 -5.36
CA LEU A 135 4.82 -23.88 -4.40
C LEU A 135 4.31 -23.87 -2.95
N LEU A 136 3.37 -22.97 -2.63
CA LEU A 136 2.85 -22.79 -1.28
C LEU A 136 1.56 -23.59 -1.00
N SER A 137 1.10 -24.41 -1.95
CA SER A 137 -0.18 -25.15 -1.86
C SER A 137 -1.39 -24.26 -1.55
N LEU A 138 -1.39 -23.02 -2.04
CA LEU A 138 -2.50 -22.09 -1.91
C LEU A 138 -3.46 -22.24 -3.10
N LYS A 139 -4.75 -22.00 -2.87
CA LYS A 139 -5.76 -22.01 -3.93
C LYS A 139 -5.88 -20.62 -4.58
N VAL A 140 -5.79 -20.57 -5.91
CA VAL A 140 -6.11 -19.36 -6.67
C VAL A 140 -7.64 -19.30 -6.88
N ARG A 141 -8.22 -18.11 -6.73
CA ARG A 141 -9.63 -17.84 -7.05
C ARG A 141 -9.81 -17.44 -8.50
#